data_AF-A0A7G5LLI5-F1
#
_entry.id   AF-A0A7G5LLI5-F1
#
_cell.length_a   1.000
_cell.length_b   1.000
_cell.length_c   1.000
_cell.angle_alpha   90.00
_cell.angle_beta   90.00
_cell.angle_gamma   90.00
#
_symmetry.space_group_name_H-M   'P 1'
#
loop_
_entity.id
_entity.type
_entity.pdbx_description
1 polymer ?
#
loop_
_entity_poly.entity_id
_entity_poly.type
_entity_poly.pdbx_seq_one_letter_code
_entity_poly.pdbx_strand_id
1 'polypeptide(L)'
;MTIRDAQDEVIATLPAVANGTVTWTMPADGSGEYSYVARVYDAQGRFDETAPLKLARTENTAPSETADDAISVGWGEDRAAIRTIPLAGGAVTIFGRDAKPGTQVVVLGETVPVDISGSFVIDRILPAGQHEVDVTIADPAADTLKFRRSVAVPDSDWFYVALADLTLGARSPSARLEPVTGGEFSQTYAKGQAQFYLKGKIKGEYLLTASGDTGEGPLEDMFQGVLSKDPRAVLSRIDPNDFYPVYGDDSELVEDAPTRGKLYVRLERGNSNVMWGTFRTEIANSKFYSDNRVLYGASATYKSEDVTTQGAHKTQVNVHAAYPGTLSQRDVLRGSGWLCLFHAPSRSVAGQRNAGRGAARRRNRRCAVSQDPGEGH
;
A
#
# COMPACT_ATOMS: atom_id res chain seq x y z
N MET A 1 -6.20 8.11 27.27
CA MET A 1 -7.27 7.10 27.08
C MET A 1 -8.59 7.72 27.50
N THR A 2 -9.61 7.64 26.67
CA THR A 2 -10.95 8.18 26.95
C THR A 2 -11.93 7.01 27.00
N ILE A 3 -12.76 7.00 28.05
CA ILE A 3 -13.75 5.96 28.30
C ILE A 3 -15.14 6.59 28.16
N ARG A 4 -16.03 5.85 27.51
CA ARG A 4 -17.39 6.26 27.20
C ARG A 4 -18.40 5.21 27.64
N ASP A 5 -19.60 5.65 27.97
CA ASP A 5 -20.72 4.76 28.27
C ASP A 5 -21.46 4.28 27.00
N ALA A 6 -22.57 3.56 27.20
CA ALA A 6 -23.42 3.05 26.12
C ALA A 6 -24.12 4.16 25.32
N GLN A 7 -24.19 5.38 25.84
CA GLN A 7 -24.75 6.57 25.19
C GLN A 7 -23.67 7.42 24.50
N ASP A 8 -22.42 6.94 24.43
CA ASP A 8 -21.24 7.61 23.89
C ASP A 8 -20.80 8.86 24.70
N GLU A 9 -21.28 9.01 25.93
CA GLU A 9 -20.89 10.08 26.84
C GLU A 9 -19.52 9.79 27.47
N VAL A 10 -18.65 10.80 27.54
CA VAL A 10 -17.31 10.66 28.15
C VAL A 10 -17.44 10.62 29.67
N ILE A 11 -17.16 9.46 30.25
CA ILE A 11 -17.20 9.25 31.70
C ILE A 11 -15.83 9.42 32.38
N ALA A 12 -14.74 9.19 31.64
CA ALA A 12 -13.39 9.34 32.17
C ALA A 12 -12.39 9.66 31.06
N THR A 13 -11.42 10.50 31.37
CA THR A 13 -10.21 10.71 30.57
C THR A 13 -8.99 10.47 31.45
N LEU A 14 -8.21 9.46 31.07
CA LEU A 14 -7.06 8.99 31.84
C LEU A 14 -5.77 9.30 31.08
N PRO A 15 -4.81 10.00 31.69
CA PRO A 15 -3.49 10.20 31.10
C PRO A 15 -2.76 8.85 31.00
N ALA A 16 -2.10 8.62 29.88
CA ALA A 16 -1.27 7.45 29.65
C ALA A 16 0.14 7.93 29.25
N VAL A 17 1.17 7.30 29.77
CA VAL A 17 2.53 7.44 29.24
C VAL A 17 2.76 6.36 28.18
N ALA A 18 3.67 6.61 27.24
CA ALA A 18 4.03 5.61 26.23
C ALA A 18 4.46 4.30 26.91
N ASN A 19 3.89 3.18 26.47
CA ASN A 19 4.09 1.84 27.04
C ASN A 19 3.80 1.72 28.55
N GLY A 20 3.06 2.66 29.13
CA GLY A 20 2.63 2.60 30.53
C GLY A 20 1.33 1.82 30.71
N THR A 21 1.08 1.41 31.95
CA THR A 21 -0.20 0.83 32.35
C THR A 21 -1.13 1.92 32.87
N VAL A 22 -2.38 1.91 32.40
CA VAL A 22 -3.46 2.75 32.93
C VAL A 22 -4.50 1.85 33.57
N THR A 23 -4.84 2.13 34.82
CA THR A 23 -5.87 1.40 35.55
C THR A 23 -7.15 2.23 35.61
N TRP A 24 -8.27 1.59 35.28
CA TRP A 24 -9.59 2.15 35.46
C TRP A 24 -10.48 1.11 36.14
N THR A 25 -11.23 1.55 37.15
CA THR A 25 -12.21 0.71 37.83
C THR A 25 -13.59 1.03 37.27
N MET A 26 -14.24 0.03 36.69
CA MET A 26 -15.60 0.16 36.17
C MET A 26 -16.56 0.51 37.32
N PRO A 27 -17.41 1.55 37.19
CA PRO A 27 -18.43 1.89 38.18
C PRO A 27 -19.31 0.68 38.49
N ALA A 28 -19.79 0.53 39.74
CA ALA A 28 -20.65 -0.57 40.15
C ALA A 28 -22.09 -0.42 39.62
N ASP A 29 -22.57 0.82 39.54
CA ASP A 29 -23.89 1.14 38.99
C ASP A 29 -23.81 1.42 37.47
N GLY A 30 -24.95 1.39 36.77
CA GLY A 30 -25.06 1.71 35.34
C GLY A 30 -25.30 0.51 34.42
N SER A 31 -25.20 0.73 33.10
CA SER A 31 -25.49 -0.27 32.05
C SER A 31 -24.57 -1.50 32.08
N GLY A 32 -23.38 -1.35 32.68
CA GLY A 32 -22.32 -2.36 32.59
C GLY A 32 -21.65 -2.43 31.21
N GLU A 33 -22.05 -1.58 30.25
CA GLU A 33 -21.49 -1.50 28.91
C GLU A 33 -20.76 -0.17 28.72
N TYR A 34 -19.49 -0.27 28.37
CA TYR A 34 -18.59 0.86 28.17
C TYR A 34 -17.75 0.62 26.91
N SER A 35 -17.09 1.66 26.44
CA SER A 35 -16.06 1.55 25.43
C SER A 35 -14.89 2.47 25.73
N TYR A 36 -13.71 2.18 25.18
CA TYR A 36 -12.59 3.08 25.27
C TYR A 36 -11.89 3.30 23.94
N VAL A 37 -11.28 4.46 23.82
CA VAL A 37 -10.36 4.83 22.75
C VAL A 37 -9.05 5.35 23.34
N ALA A 38 -7.93 4.99 22.71
CA ALA A 38 -6.63 5.56 23.01
C ALA A 38 -6.29 6.63 21.98
N ARG A 39 -5.84 7.80 22.45
CA ARG A 39 -5.32 8.89 21.62
C ARG A 39 -3.87 9.15 21.97
N VAL A 40 -3.03 9.25 20.95
CA VAL A 40 -1.66 9.76 21.05
C VAL A 40 -1.59 11.10 20.35
N TYR A 41 -0.88 12.06 20.94
CA TYR A 41 -0.69 13.39 20.37
C TYR A 41 0.78 13.60 20.05
N ASP A 42 1.06 14.32 18.97
CA ASP A 42 2.40 14.81 18.69
C ASP A 42 2.64 16.22 19.25
N ALA A 43 3.85 16.74 19.05
CA ALA A 43 4.25 18.06 19.52
C ALA A 43 3.46 19.21 18.87
N GLN A 44 2.79 18.97 17.74
CA GLN A 44 1.98 19.96 17.01
C GLN A 44 0.49 19.85 17.37
N GLY A 45 0.11 18.93 18.25
CA GLY A 45 -1.28 18.71 18.67
C GLY A 45 -2.11 17.89 17.69
N ARG A 46 -1.50 17.26 16.69
CA ARG A 46 -2.14 16.24 15.84
C ARG A 46 -2.29 14.95 16.64
N PHE A 47 -3.24 14.10 16.27
CA PHE A 47 -3.51 12.88 17.02
C PHE A 47 -3.85 11.65 16.17
N ASP A 48 -3.43 10.49 16.63
CA ASP A 48 -3.93 9.21 16.15
C ASP A 48 -4.86 8.61 17.21
N GLU A 49 -5.97 8.01 16.79
CA GLU A 49 -6.99 7.42 17.67
C GLU A 49 -7.28 5.97 17.29
N THR A 50 -7.40 5.09 18.29
CA THR A 50 -7.80 3.68 18.07
C THR A 50 -9.30 3.54 17.81
N ALA A 51 -9.70 2.48 17.09
CA ALA A 51 -11.10 2.06 17.04
C ALA A 51 -11.63 1.78 18.46
N PRO A 52 -12.89 2.15 18.78
CA PRO A 52 -13.49 1.89 20.09
C PRO A 52 -13.44 0.40 20.44
N LEU A 53 -12.92 0.07 21.62
CA LEU A 53 -12.97 -1.29 22.16
C LEU A 53 -14.02 -1.35 23.27
N LYS A 54 -14.92 -2.34 23.19
CA LYS A 54 -16.00 -2.53 24.15
C LYS A 54 -15.49 -3.18 25.43
N LEU A 55 -15.98 -2.69 26.55
CA LEU A 55 -15.82 -3.24 27.89
C LEU A 55 -17.22 -3.55 28.41
N ALA A 56 -17.53 -4.83 28.62
CA ALA A 56 -18.81 -5.26 29.16
C ALA A 56 -18.60 -5.96 30.49
N ARG A 57 -19.43 -5.65 31.47
CA ARG A 57 -19.51 -6.39 32.73
C ARG A 57 -20.23 -7.70 32.46
N THR A 58 -19.60 -8.82 32.78
CA THR A 58 -20.21 -10.15 32.68
C THR A 58 -20.32 -10.78 34.06
N GLU A 59 -21.47 -11.39 34.37
CA GLU A 59 -21.67 -12.17 35.61
C GLU A 59 -21.00 -13.55 35.52
N ASN A 60 -20.83 -14.05 34.30
CA ASN A 60 -20.02 -15.22 34.01
C ASN A 60 -18.59 -14.76 33.72
N THR A 61 -17.65 -15.14 34.56
CA THR A 61 -16.25 -15.26 34.16
C THR A 61 -16.27 -16.29 33.03
N ALA A 62 -16.16 -15.84 31.77
CA ALA A 62 -15.67 -16.75 30.74
C ALA A 62 -14.39 -17.37 31.33
N PRO A 63 -14.13 -18.68 31.15
CA PRO A 63 -12.82 -19.21 31.50
C PRO A 63 -11.82 -18.27 30.85
N SER A 64 -11.03 -17.58 31.67
CA SER A 64 -9.91 -16.81 31.17
C SER A 64 -9.21 -17.80 30.26
N GLU A 65 -9.13 -17.50 28.95
CA GLU A 65 -8.10 -18.14 28.14
C GLU A 65 -6.86 -18.10 29.00
N THR A 66 -6.37 -19.28 29.32
CA THR A 66 -5.48 -19.55 30.44
C THR A 66 -4.47 -18.42 30.57
N ALA A 67 -4.39 -17.81 31.74
CA ALA A 67 -3.46 -16.71 32.02
C ALA A 67 -1.99 -17.06 31.69
N ASP A 68 -1.71 -18.35 31.45
CA ASP A 68 -0.42 -18.88 31.01
C ASP A 68 -0.09 -18.60 29.52
N ASP A 69 -1.08 -18.31 28.65
CA ASP A 69 -0.86 -18.04 27.20
C ASP A 69 -1.12 -16.58 26.80
N ALA A 70 -1.90 -15.81 27.57
CA ALA A 70 -2.27 -14.45 27.22
C ALA A 70 -1.31 -13.42 27.83
N ILE A 71 -0.03 -13.48 27.45
CA ILE A 71 0.98 -12.54 27.98
C ILE A 71 0.69 -11.08 27.57
N SER A 72 -0.13 -10.87 26.53
CA SER A 72 -0.62 -9.54 26.17
C SER A 72 -1.64 -9.55 25.02
N VAL A 73 -2.94 -9.65 25.31
CA VAL A 73 -3.99 -9.50 24.30
C VAL A 73 -3.89 -8.10 23.66
N GLY A 74 -3.74 -8.03 22.33
CA GLY A 74 -3.68 -6.77 21.57
C GLY A 74 -2.30 -6.11 21.47
N TRP A 75 -1.23 -6.69 22.02
CA TRP A 75 0.13 -6.20 21.74
C TRP A 75 0.57 -6.60 20.33
N GLY A 76 1.08 -5.63 19.57
CA GLY A 76 1.47 -5.81 18.17
C GLY A 76 0.32 -5.64 17.16
N GLU A 77 -0.91 -5.43 17.62
CA GLU A 77 -2.03 -5.08 16.74
C GLU A 77 -2.12 -3.58 16.52
N ASP A 78 -2.17 -3.18 15.25
CA ASP A 78 -2.52 -1.82 14.88
C ASP A 78 -4.05 -1.64 14.86
N ARG A 79 -4.55 -0.89 15.84
CA ARG A 79 -5.98 -0.57 15.96
C ARG A 79 -6.30 0.89 15.63
N ALA A 80 -5.38 1.65 15.04
CA ALA A 80 -5.62 3.06 14.73
C ALA A 80 -6.75 3.20 13.69
N ALA A 81 -7.86 3.82 14.09
CA ALA A 81 -8.99 4.15 13.21
C ALA A 81 -8.82 5.54 12.57
N ILE A 82 -8.21 6.47 13.31
CA ILE A 82 -7.90 7.83 12.83
C ILE A 82 -6.38 7.98 12.84
N ARG A 83 -5.82 8.39 11.70
CA ARG A 83 -4.39 8.64 11.52
C ARG A 83 -4.17 10.04 10.95
N THR A 84 -3.61 10.93 11.76
CA THR A 84 -3.34 12.31 11.36
C THR A 84 -1.88 12.71 11.55
N ILE A 85 -1.13 11.97 12.36
CA ILE A 85 0.29 12.21 12.58
C ILE A 85 1.06 11.66 11.36
N PRO A 86 1.81 12.49 10.62
CA PRO A 86 2.62 12.01 9.51
C PRO A 86 3.71 11.07 10.00
N LEU A 87 3.79 9.90 9.37
CA LEU A 87 4.83 8.92 9.63
C LEU A 87 5.82 8.92 8.47
N ALA A 88 7.09 9.17 8.77
CA ALA A 88 8.18 9.11 7.81
C ALA A 88 9.34 8.33 8.40
N GLY A 89 9.75 7.26 7.73
CA GLY A 89 10.82 6.40 8.24
C GLY A 89 10.90 5.05 7.56
N GLY A 90 11.67 4.15 8.16
CA GLY A 90 11.69 2.73 7.86
C GLY A 90 11.22 1.93 9.07
N ALA A 91 10.43 0.89 8.84
CA ALA A 91 10.07 -0.05 9.89
C ALA A 91 11.28 -0.93 10.23
N VAL A 92 11.65 -0.93 11.50
CA VAL A 92 12.70 -1.76 12.07
C VAL A 92 12.04 -2.74 13.04
N THR A 93 12.11 -4.02 12.68
CA THR A 93 11.64 -5.12 13.52
C THR A 93 12.81 -5.69 14.30
N ILE A 94 12.70 -5.68 15.62
CA ILE A 94 13.64 -6.32 16.53
C ILE A 94 12.98 -7.60 17.02
N PHE A 95 13.67 -8.72 16.83
CA PHE A 95 13.21 -10.04 17.23
C PHE A 95 14.30 -10.73 18.06
N GLY A 96 13.89 -11.39 19.14
CA GLY A 96 14.76 -12.21 19.97
C GLY A 96 14.08 -13.51 20.38
N ARG A 97 14.89 -14.48 20.76
CA ARG A 97 14.51 -15.80 21.26
C ARG A 97 15.38 -16.18 22.44
N ASP A 98 14.98 -17.23 23.15
CA ASP A 98 15.73 -17.86 24.22
C ASP A 98 16.00 -16.93 25.43
N ALA A 99 15.16 -15.90 25.61
CA ALA A 99 15.14 -15.12 26.84
C ALA A 99 14.56 -15.98 27.96
N LYS A 100 15.24 -16.09 29.10
CA LYS A 100 14.75 -16.92 30.20
C LYS A 100 13.40 -16.40 30.71
N PRO A 101 12.49 -17.29 31.14
CA PRO A 101 11.22 -16.88 31.74
C PRO A 101 11.44 -15.93 32.92
N GLY A 102 10.65 -14.86 32.99
CA GLY A 102 10.77 -13.83 34.05
C GLY A 102 11.87 -12.79 33.84
N THR A 103 12.58 -12.81 32.71
CA THR A 103 13.51 -11.74 32.33
C THR A 103 12.78 -10.48 31.87
N GLN A 104 13.35 -9.31 32.17
CA GLN A 104 12.85 -8.05 31.64
C GLN A 104 13.67 -7.67 30.39
N VAL A 105 13.00 -7.58 29.24
CA VAL A 105 13.62 -7.14 27.98
C VAL A 105 13.27 -5.67 27.74
N VAL A 106 14.29 -4.85 27.50
CA VAL A 106 14.18 -3.43 27.15
C VAL A 106 14.82 -3.19 25.80
N VAL A 107 14.03 -2.75 24.82
CA VAL A 107 14.48 -2.43 23.46
C VAL A 107 14.23 -0.96 23.20
N LEU A 108 15.25 -0.21 22.76
CA LEU A 108 15.13 1.24 22.49
C LEU A 108 14.58 2.04 23.70
N GLY A 109 14.86 1.58 24.93
CA GLY A 109 14.36 2.18 26.17
C GLY A 109 12.94 1.77 26.56
N GLU A 110 12.31 0.85 25.81
CA GLU A 110 10.94 0.41 26.03
C GLU A 110 10.90 -1.04 26.52
N THR A 111 10.11 -1.33 27.56
CA THR A 111 9.92 -2.72 28.03
C THR A 111 9.06 -3.49 27.04
N VAL A 112 9.57 -4.63 26.57
CA VAL A 112 8.91 -5.51 25.61
C VAL A 112 8.45 -6.77 26.34
N PRO A 113 7.18 -7.20 26.20
CA PRO A 113 6.73 -8.47 26.76
C PRO A 113 7.46 -9.64 26.09
N VAL A 114 7.82 -10.63 26.90
CA VAL A 114 8.48 -11.87 26.46
C VAL A 114 7.49 -13.00 26.64
N ASP A 115 7.31 -13.81 25.61
CA ASP A 115 6.40 -14.95 25.68
C ASP A 115 6.95 -16.11 26.55
N ILE A 116 6.12 -17.13 26.81
CA ILE A 116 6.51 -18.29 27.62
C ILE A 116 7.67 -19.11 27.01
N SER A 117 7.86 -19.00 25.68
CA SER A 117 8.98 -19.63 24.97
C SER A 117 10.28 -18.82 25.05
N GLY A 118 10.25 -17.64 25.65
CA GLY A 118 11.39 -16.73 25.70
C GLY A 118 11.57 -15.89 24.42
N SER A 119 10.56 -15.82 23.56
CA SER A 119 10.59 -15.02 22.34
C SER A 119 9.94 -13.65 22.54
N PHE A 120 10.44 -12.65 21.80
CA PHE A 120 9.86 -11.31 21.81
C PHE A 120 10.03 -10.65 20.45
N VAL A 121 9.11 -9.74 20.12
CA VAL A 121 9.16 -8.94 18.89
C VAL A 121 8.66 -7.53 19.16
N ILE A 122 9.30 -6.55 18.55
CA ILE A 122 8.90 -5.14 18.59
C ILE A 122 9.20 -4.49 17.25
N ASP A 123 8.22 -3.74 16.74
CA ASP A 123 8.33 -2.99 15.48
C ASP A 123 8.34 -1.49 15.77
N ARG A 124 9.36 -0.78 15.30
CA ARG A 124 9.44 0.69 15.44
C ARG A 124 9.74 1.35 14.10
N ILE A 125 9.08 2.46 13.83
CA ILE A 125 9.39 3.30 12.66
C ILE A 125 10.49 4.25 13.09
N LEU A 126 11.68 4.11 12.49
CA LEU A 126 12.80 5.00 12.72
C LEU A 126 12.93 6.00 11.57
N PRO A 127 13.28 7.28 11.83
CA PRO A 127 13.48 8.26 10.78
C PRO A 127 14.68 7.88 9.90
N ALA A 128 14.84 8.52 8.74
CA ALA A 128 16.00 8.25 7.90
C ALA A 128 17.31 8.65 8.61
N GLY A 129 18.35 7.84 8.47
CA GLY A 129 19.65 8.03 9.13
C GLY A 129 20.23 6.76 9.76
N GLN A 130 21.34 6.94 10.46
CA GLN A 130 21.98 5.88 11.25
C GLN A 130 21.35 5.85 12.65
N HIS A 131 20.98 4.66 13.10
CA HIS A 131 20.39 4.42 14.42
C HIS A 131 21.15 3.34 15.15
N GLU A 132 21.38 3.55 16.44
CA GLU A 132 21.88 2.52 17.33
C GLU A 132 20.70 1.89 18.08
N VAL A 133 20.47 0.62 17.83
CA VAL A 133 19.43 -0.17 18.51
C VAL A 133 20.06 -0.86 19.70
N ASP A 134 19.74 -0.35 20.89
CA ASP A 134 20.14 -0.93 22.17
C ASP A 134 19.07 -1.92 22.67
N VAL A 135 19.50 -3.14 22.98
CA VAL A 135 18.68 -4.20 23.57
C VAL A 135 19.32 -4.61 24.90
N THR A 136 18.58 -4.46 25.99
CA THR A 136 19.01 -4.86 27.34
C THR A 136 18.12 -5.99 27.83
N ILE A 137 18.72 -7.09 28.26
CA ILE A 137 18.02 -8.22 28.86
C ILE A 137 18.49 -8.32 30.31
N ALA A 138 17.61 -7.99 31.24
CA ALA A 138 17.87 -8.09 32.67
C ALA A 138 17.32 -9.44 33.18
N ASP A 139 18.22 -10.32 33.59
CA ASP A 139 17.91 -11.58 34.26
C ASP A 139 17.98 -11.36 35.78
N PRO A 140 16.93 -11.70 36.56
CA PRO A 140 16.99 -11.62 38.02
C PRO A 140 18.06 -12.51 38.65
N ALA A 141 18.49 -13.57 37.96
CA ALA A 141 19.43 -14.59 38.45
C ALA A 141 20.82 -14.55 37.79
N ALA A 142 21.06 -13.65 36.83
CA ALA A 142 22.32 -13.54 36.11
C ALA A 142 22.68 -12.09 35.77
N ASP A 143 23.85 -11.88 35.17
CA ASP A 143 24.25 -10.56 34.71
C ASP A 143 23.37 -10.04 33.58
N THR A 144 23.19 -8.71 33.56
CA THR A 144 22.43 -8.02 32.50
C THR A 144 23.18 -8.11 31.17
N LEU A 145 22.54 -8.69 30.15
CA LEU A 145 23.06 -8.73 28.79
C LEU A 145 22.70 -7.46 28.04
N LYS A 146 23.65 -6.89 27.32
CA LYS A 146 23.45 -5.69 26.49
C LYS A 146 23.95 -5.94 25.07
N PHE A 147 23.06 -5.75 24.10
CA PHE A 147 23.38 -5.81 22.69
C PHE A 147 23.18 -4.43 22.06
N ARG A 148 24.09 -4.05 21.19
CA ARG A 148 24.00 -2.85 20.37
C ARG A 148 24.13 -3.21 18.91
N ARG A 149 23.18 -2.78 18.08
CA ARG A 149 23.19 -2.99 16.63
C ARG A 149 22.97 -1.69 15.89
N SER A 150 23.88 -1.37 14.99
CA SER A 150 23.74 -0.22 14.09
C SER A 150 22.82 -0.57 12.93
N VAL A 151 21.82 0.27 12.66
CA VAL A 151 20.85 0.12 11.58
C VAL A 151 20.79 1.41 10.77
N ALA A 152 21.03 1.31 9.47
CA ALA A 152 20.90 2.42 8.54
C ALA A 152 19.51 2.41 7.89
N VAL A 153 18.73 3.46 8.08
CA VAL A 153 17.48 3.70 7.37
C VAL A 153 17.75 4.65 6.20
N PRO A 154 17.71 4.19 4.95
CA PRO A 154 17.99 5.05 3.81
C PRO A 154 16.92 6.14 3.66
N ASP A 155 17.37 7.36 3.34
CA ASP A 155 16.45 8.45 2.93
C ASP A 155 16.01 8.29 1.47
N SER A 156 16.73 7.49 0.69
CA SER A 156 16.53 7.30 -0.74
C SER A 156 16.71 5.84 -1.09
N ASP A 157 15.69 5.23 -1.68
CA ASP A 157 15.70 3.83 -2.10
C ASP A 157 14.90 3.70 -3.40
N TRP A 158 15.40 2.92 -4.35
CA TRP A 158 14.87 2.88 -5.71
C TRP A 158 14.77 1.45 -6.23
N PHE A 159 13.57 1.10 -6.68
CA PHE A 159 13.30 -0.13 -7.42
C PHE A 159 12.88 0.22 -8.84
N TYR A 160 13.50 -0.40 -9.84
CA TYR A 160 13.16 -0.19 -11.24
C TYR A 160 13.34 -1.44 -12.08
N VAL A 161 12.50 -1.57 -13.10
CA VAL A 161 12.54 -2.62 -14.12
C VAL A 161 12.21 -1.98 -15.46
N ALA A 162 12.93 -2.36 -16.51
CA ALA A 162 12.62 -1.91 -17.87
C ALA A 162 12.83 -3.06 -18.88
N LEU A 163 11.96 -3.13 -19.86
CA LEU A 163 12.03 -4.07 -20.99
C LEU A 163 11.91 -3.27 -22.29
N ALA A 164 12.63 -3.72 -23.32
CA ALA A 164 12.52 -3.16 -24.66
C ALA A 164 12.62 -4.28 -25.70
N ASP A 165 11.70 -4.25 -26.66
CA ASP A 165 11.64 -5.15 -27.79
C ASP A 165 11.85 -4.36 -29.08
N LEU A 166 12.62 -4.91 -30.01
CA LEU A 166 12.89 -4.32 -31.32
C LEU A 166 12.67 -5.39 -32.40
N THR A 167 11.84 -5.08 -33.39
CA THR A 167 11.58 -5.93 -34.55
C THR A 167 11.96 -5.19 -35.82
N LEU A 168 12.92 -5.75 -36.56
CA LEU A 168 13.34 -5.25 -37.87
C LEU A 168 12.87 -6.23 -38.94
N GLY A 169 12.33 -5.74 -40.05
CA GLY A 169 11.88 -6.57 -41.15
C GLY A 169 12.08 -5.91 -42.51
N ALA A 170 12.34 -6.75 -43.51
CA ALA A 170 12.40 -6.37 -44.92
C ALA A 170 11.38 -7.19 -45.71
N ARG A 171 10.69 -6.55 -46.66
CA ARG A 171 9.71 -7.19 -47.55
C ARG A 171 10.24 -7.14 -48.97
N SER A 172 10.43 -8.31 -49.58
CA SER A 172 10.76 -8.44 -50.99
C SER A 172 9.47 -8.67 -51.80
N PRO A 173 9.18 -7.88 -52.84
CA PRO A 173 8.07 -8.16 -53.74
C PRO A 173 8.30 -9.49 -54.47
N SER A 174 7.29 -10.37 -54.53
CA SER A 174 7.32 -11.54 -55.41
C SER A 174 6.47 -11.29 -56.66
N ALA A 175 6.91 -11.79 -57.81
CA ALA A 175 6.31 -11.53 -59.13
C ALA A 175 4.88 -12.08 -59.34
N ARG A 176 4.22 -12.58 -58.29
CA ARG A 176 2.86 -13.16 -58.31
C ARG A 176 1.83 -12.37 -57.51
N LEU A 177 2.19 -11.20 -56.99
CA LEU A 177 1.28 -10.32 -56.26
C LEU A 177 1.07 -9.04 -57.09
N GLU A 178 -0.16 -8.81 -57.56
CA GLU A 178 -0.50 -7.49 -58.10
C GLU A 178 -0.37 -6.45 -56.99
N PRO A 179 0.36 -5.34 -57.20
CA PRO A 179 0.43 -4.27 -56.23
C PRO A 179 -0.93 -3.58 -56.14
N VAL A 180 -1.73 -3.94 -55.14
CA VAL A 180 -2.86 -3.13 -54.72
C VAL A 180 -2.26 -1.86 -54.10
N THR A 181 -2.39 -0.76 -54.85
CA THR A 181 -1.90 0.61 -54.60
C THR A 181 -0.38 0.80 -54.50
N GLY A 182 0.18 1.49 -55.51
CA GLY A 182 1.58 1.90 -55.54
C GLY A 182 1.90 2.90 -54.42
N GLY A 183 2.96 2.63 -53.66
CA GLY A 183 3.61 3.60 -52.76
C GLY A 183 3.28 3.50 -51.26
N GLU A 184 2.32 2.67 -50.84
CA GLU A 184 1.86 2.68 -49.43
C GLU A 184 2.63 1.75 -48.47
N PHE A 185 3.55 0.92 -48.97
CA PHE A 185 4.31 -0.03 -48.14
C PHE A 185 5.82 0.16 -48.26
N SER A 186 6.46 0.59 -47.18
CA SER A 186 7.93 0.62 -47.08
C SER A 186 8.52 -0.79 -47.17
N GLN A 187 9.58 -0.93 -47.97
CA GLN A 187 10.31 -2.20 -48.15
C GLN A 187 11.00 -2.66 -46.86
N THR A 188 11.25 -1.74 -45.93
CA THR A 188 11.79 -2.03 -44.60
C THR A 188 10.89 -1.45 -43.53
N TYR A 189 10.75 -2.14 -42.41
CA TYR A 189 10.02 -1.63 -41.26
C TYR A 189 10.77 -1.92 -39.96
N ALA A 190 10.68 -0.98 -39.02
CA ALA A 190 11.19 -1.11 -37.67
C ALA A 190 10.04 -0.86 -36.70
N LYS A 191 9.78 -1.83 -35.83
CA LYS A 191 8.83 -1.69 -34.72
C LYS A 191 9.55 -1.84 -33.40
N GLY A 192 9.04 -1.19 -32.37
CA GLY A 192 9.52 -1.40 -31.02
C GLY A 192 8.40 -1.36 -29.99
N GLN A 193 8.75 -1.83 -28.80
CA GLN A 193 7.99 -1.61 -27.58
C GLN A 193 8.98 -1.33 -26.46
N ALA A 194 8.67 -0.37 -25.58
CA ALA A 194 9.40 -0.12 -24.36
C ALA A 194 8.43 -0.09 -23.18
N GLN A 195 8.78 -0.80 -22.13
CA GLN A 195 8.04 -0.86 -20.88
C GLN A 195 8.96 -0.55 -19.71
N PHE A 196 8.49 0.19 -18.72
CA PHE A 196 9.23 0.41 -17.49
C PHE A 196 8.32 0.53 -16.28
N TYR A 197 8.92 0.26 -15.12
CA TYR A 197 8.35 0.48 -13.80
C TYR A 197 9.45 1.05 -12.90
N LEU A 198 9.10 2.04 -12.08
CA LEU A 198 9.96 2.71 -11.13
C LEU A 198 9.15 3.00 -9.87
N LYS A 199 9.67 2.63 -8.72
CA LYS A 199 9.13 3.02 -7.41
C LYS A 199 10.30 3.39 -6.51
N GLY A 200 10.26 4.56 -5.90
CA GLY A 200 11.34 4.96 -5.02
C GLY A 200 11.00 6.05 -4.03
N LYS A 201 11.72 6.03 -2.92
CA LYS A 201 11.67 7.00 -1.85
C LYS A 201 12.67 8.12 -2.12
N ILE A 202 12.28 9.36 -1.88
CA ILE A 202 13.13 10.54 -2.07
C ILE A 202 13.14 11.34 -0.76
N LYS A 203 14.34 11.58 -0.20
CA LYS A 203 14.54 12.36 1.03
C LYS A 203 13.72 11.89 2.24
N GLY A 204 13.35 10.62 2.31
CA GLY A 204 12.63 10.04 3.42
C GLY A 204 11.14 10.39 3.51
N GLU A 205 10.65 11.35 2.71
CA GLU A 205 9.30 11.90 2.82
C GLU A 205 8.42 11.68 1.57
N TYR A 206 9.04 11.54 0.40
CA TYR A 206 8.33 11.46 -0.86
C TYR A 206 8.41 10.06 -1.45
N LEU A 207 7.31 9.57 -2.01
CA LEU A 207 7.25 8.32 -2.75
C LEU A 207 6.91 8.62 -4.22
N LEU A 208 7.83 8.32 -5.13
CA LEU A 208 7.62 8.41 -6.57
C LEU A 208 7.31 7.02 -7.11
N THR A 209 6.15 6.88 -7.75
CA THR A 209 5.78 5.69 -8.54
C THR A 209 5.58 6.13 -9.98
N ALA A 210 6.31 5.52 -10.92
CA ALA A 210 6.16 5.77 -12.33
C ALA A 210 6.14 4.46 -13.12
N SER A 211 5.28 4.37 -14.10
CA SER A 211 5.25 3.25 -15.03
C SER A 211 4.90 3.74 -16.43
N GLY A 212 5.34 3.00 -17.43
CA GLY A 212 4.97 3.31 -18.80
C GLY A 212 5.08 2.10 -19.70
N ASP A 213 4.21 2.08 -20.71
CA ASP A 213 4.22 1.11 -21.79
C ASP A 213 3.89 1.86 -23.08
N THR A 214 4.83 1.87 -24.01
CA THR A 214 4.64 2.54 -25.30
C THR A 214 3.65 1.80 -26.20
N GLY A 215 3.38 0.53 -25.91
CA GLY A 215 2.78 -0.44 -26.82
C GLY A 215 3.74 -0.82 -27.95
N GLU A 216 3.42 -1.88 -28.68
CA GLU A 216 4.11 -2.23 -29.92
C GLU A 216 3.66 -1.28 -31.05
N GLY A 217 4.62 -0.63 -31.71
CA GLY A 217 4.34 0.28 -32.82
C GLY A 217 5.58 0.58 -33.67
N PRO A 218 5.43 1.38 -34.75
CA PRO A 218 6.56 1.91 -35.49
C PRO A 218 7.53 2.61 -34.54
N LEU A 219 8.84 2.40 -34.71
CA LEU A 219 9.86 2.94 -33.80
C LEU A 219 9.79 4.47 -33.71
N GLU A 220 9.45 5.14 -34.81
CA GLU A 220 9.27 6.60 -34.92
C GLU A 220 8.07 7.15 -34.14
N ASP A 221 7.05 6.33 -33.91
CA ASP A 221 5.80 6.71 -33.24
C ASP A 221 5.72 6.20 -31.79
N MET A 222 6.69 5.38 -31.36
CA MET A 222 6.64 4.65 -30.09
C MET A 222 6.45 5.59 -28.89
N PHE A 223 7.10 6.76 -28.92
CA PHE A 223 7.00 7.79 -27.87
C PHE A 223 6.00 8.91 -28.20
N GLN A 224 5.25 8.81 -29.29
CA GLN A 224 4.20 9.77 -29.59
C GLN A 224 2.98 9.51 -28.70
N GLY A 225 2.36 10.60 -28.22
CA GLY A 225 1.15 10.52 -27.40
C GLY A 225 1.35 9.80 -26.06
N VAL A 226 2.55 9.81 -25.47
CA VAL A 226 2.81 9.19 -24.15
C VAL A 226 1.86 9.69 -23.06
N LEU A 227 1.51 10.98 -23.13
CA LEU A 227 0.54 11.62 -22.22
C LEU A 227 -0.92 11.46 -22.66
N SER A 228 -1.21 10.71 -23.72
CA SER A 228 -2.57 10.48 -24.21
C SER A 228 -3.14 9.14 -23.72
N LYS A 229 -4.47 9.05 -23.67
CA LYS A 229 -5.17 7.81 -23.32
C LYS A 229 -4.93 6.77 -24.41
N ASP A 230 -4.64 5.53 -24.02
CA ASP A 230 -4.58 4.41 -24.96
C ASP A 230 -5.97 3.76 -25.06
N PRO A 231 -6.69 3.88 -26.18
CA PRO A 231 -8.00 3.26 -26.34
C PRO A 231 -7.95 1.72 -26.37
N ARG A 232 -6.79 1.11 -26.67
CA ARG A 232 -6.62 -0.36 -26.68
C ARG A 232 -6.46 -0.94 -25.26
N ALA A 233 -6.06 -0.10 -24.30
CA ALA A 233 -5.88 -0.49 -22.90
C ALA A 233 -7.18 -0.87 -22.17
N VAL A 234 -8.34 -0.59 -22.77
CA VAL A 234 -9.67 -0.96 -22.23
C VAL A 234 -9.95 -2.46 -22.39
N LEU A 235 -9.43 -3.09 -23.44
CA LEU A 235 -9.68 -4.50 -23.77
C LEU A 235 -8.58 -5.45 -23.24
N SER A 236 -7.40 -4.92 -22.90
CA SER A 236 -6.24 -5.71 -22.45
C SER A 236 -6.13 -5.85 -20.93
N ARG A 237 -7.04 -5.25 -20.16
CA ARG A 237 -7.03 -5.29 -18.69
C ARG A 237 -8.37 -5.77 -18.15
N ILE A 238 -8.61 -7.06 -18.32
CA ILE A 238 -9.62 -7.79 -17.56
C ILE A 238 -9.26 -7.69 -16.07
N ASP A 239 -10.25 -7.38 -15.24
CA ASP A 239 -10.12 -7.26 -13.79
C ASP A 239 -9.42 -8.52 -13.25
N PRO A 240 -8.32 -8.39 -12.49
CA PRO A 240 -7.67 -9.54 -11.86
C PRO A 240 -8.57 -10.30 -10.88
N ASN A 241 -9.71 -9.74 -10.47
CA ASN A 241 -10.74 -10.46 -9.71
C ASN A 241 -11.75 -11.21 -10.61
N ASP A 242 -11.81 -10.91 -11.91
CA ASP A 242 -12.73 -11.58 -12.85
C ASP A 242 -12.16 -12.91 -13.40
N PHE A 243 -10.90 -13.24 -13.09
CA PHE A 243 -10.32 -14.56 -13.35
C PHE A 243 -9.50 -15.04 -12.14
N TYR A 244 -9.49 -16.35 -11.93
CA TYR A 244 -8.85 -17.03 -10.80
C TYR A 244 -7.43 -17.48 -11.17
N PRO A 245 -6.36 -16.69 -10.95
CA PRO A 245 -5.02 -17.25 -10.93
C PRO A 245 -4.79 -17.93 -9.58
N VAL A 246 -5.17 -19.22 -9.48
CA VAL A 246 -4.64 -20.07 -8.41
C VAL A 246 -3.17 -20.36 -8.72
N TYR A 247 -2.28 -19.50 -8.23
CA TYR A 247 -0.92 -19.90 -7.96
C TYR A 247 -0.93 -20.53 -6.58
N GLY A 248 -0.50 -21.79 -6.46
CA GLY A 248 -0.49 -22.56 -5.20
C GLY A 248 0.62 -22.15 -4.23
N ASP A 249 1.19 -20.97 -4.41
CA ASP A 249 2.02 -20.26 -3.44
C ASP A 249 1.25 -18.97 -3.06
N ASP A 250 1.37 -18.47 -1.84
CA ASP A 250 0.64 -17.28 -1.37
C ASP A 250 1.07 -15.98 -2.11
N SER A 251 0.82 -15.91 -3.42
CA SER A 251 1.19 -14.84 -4.32
C SER A 251 0.05 -13.82 -4.37
N GLU A 252 0.33 -12.61 -3.91
CA GLU A 252 -0.58 -11.46 -4.05
C GLU A 252 -0.22 -10.69 -5.32
N LEU A 253 -1.22 -10.43 -6.18
CA LEU A 253 -1.06 -9.55 -7.33
C LEU A 253 -1.48 -8.13 -6.93
N VAL A 254 -0.51 -7.23 -6.81
CA VAL A 254 -0.74 -5.81 -6.52
C VAL A 254 -0.50 -4.99 -7.78
N GLU A 255 -1.50 -4.22 -8.23
CA GLU A 255 -1.36 -3.27 -9.34
C GLU A 255 -1.07 -1.86 -8.78
N ASP A 256 0.21 -1.55 -8.60
CA ASP A 256 0.68 -0.29 -7.99
C ASP A 256 0.51 0.95 -8.91
N ALA A 257 0.28 0.76 -10.21
CA ALA A 257 0.22 1.83 -11.21
C ALA A 257 -0.90 1.62 -12.24
N PRO A 258 -2.19 1.64 -11.83
CA PRO A 258 -3.30 1.41 -12.74
C PRO A 258 -3.46 2.60 -13.70
N THR A 259 -3.15 2.41 -14.98
CA THR A 259 -3.24 3.49 -15.98
C THR A 259 -3.77 3.04 -17.34
N ARG A 260 -4.86 3.64 -17.82
CA ARG A 260 -5.44 3.50 -19.17
C ARG A 260 -4.65 4.25 -20.27
N GLY A 261 -3.53 4.87 -19.94
CA GLY A 261 -2.64 5.49 -20.93
C GLY A 261 -1.26 4.88 -20.92
N LYS A 262 -0.37 5.42 -21.77
CA LYS A 262 1.01 4.93 -21.93
C LYS A 262 1.93 5.30 -20.76
N LEU A 263 1.52 6.24 -19.91
CA LEU A 263 2.31 6.73 -18.77
C LEU A 263 1.46 6.79 -17.50
N TYR A 264 2.11 6.51 -16.39
CA TYR A 264 1.66 6.81 -15.04
C TYR A 264 2.82 7.42 -14.27
N VAL A 265 2.56 8.52 -13.58
CA VAL A 265 3.48 9.11 -12.63
C VAL A 265 2.67 9.56 -11.43
N ARG A 266 3.09 9.20 -10.22
CA ARG A 266 2.48 9.63 -8.97
C ARG A 266 3.57 9.97 -7.99
N LEU A 267 3.49 11.16 -7.42
CA LEU A 267 4.35 11.64 -6.35
C LEU A 267 3.49 11.85 -5.10
N GLU A 268 3.85 11.19 -4.01
CA GLU A 268 3.12 11.22 -2.75
C GLU A 268 3.99 11.83 -1.66
N ARG A 269 3.35 12.59 -0.77
CA ARG A 269 3.95 13.11 0.47
C ARG A 269 2.90 13.07 1.56
N GLY A 270 3.01 12.10 2.46
CA GLY A 270 2.00 11.83 3.49
C GLY A 270 0.61 11.65 2.86
N ASN A 271 -0.36 12.48 3.26
CA ASN A 271 -1.74 12.39 2.81
C ASN A 271 -2.02 13.19 1.51
N SER A 272 -0.99 13.85 0.96
CA SER A 272 -1.08 14.63 -0.29
C SER A 272 -0.40 13.90 -1.45
N ASN A 273 -0.92 14.07 -2.66
CA ASN A 273 -0.33 13.49 -3.86
C ASN A 273 -0.60 14.35 -5.11
N VAL A 274 0.27 14.18 -6.10
CA VAL A 274 0.03 14.63 -7.47
C VAL A 274 0.30 13.45 -8.40
N MET A 275 -0.55 13.27 -9.40
CA MET A 275 -0.38 12.20 -10.37
C MET A 275 -0.78 12.62 -11.78
N TRP A 276 -0.15 11.97 -12.75
CA TRP A 276 -0.59 11.86 -14.13
C TRP A 276 -0.91 10.39 -14.40
N GLY A 277 -2.13 10.07 -14.79
CA GLY A 277 -2.55 8.69 -14.92
C GLY A 277 -4.05 8.54 -15.00
N THR A 278 -4.53 7.34 -14.69
CA THR A 278 -5.97 7.11 -14.55
C THR A 278 -6.40 7.39 -13.12
N PHE A 279 -7.44 8.19 -12.97
CA PHE A 279 -8.02 8.51 -11.67
C PHE A 279 -9.54 8.41 -11.72
N ARG A 280 -10.15 8.14 -10.57
CA ARG A 280 -11.59 8.24 -10.37
C ARG A 280 -11.91 9.64 -9.84
N THR A 281 -12.88 10.31 -10.44
CA THR A 281 -13.41 11.55 -9.88
C THR A 281 -14.32 11.21 -8.71
N GLU A 282 -13.85 11.44 -7.49
CA GLU A 282 -14.69 11.36 -6.29
C GLU A 282 -15.02 12.78 -5.82
N ILE A 283 -16.12 13.34 -6.36
CA ILE A 283 -16.65 14.60 -5.86
C ILE A 283 -17.53 14.28 -4.65
N ALA A 284 -16.89 14.08 -3.50
CA ALA A 284 -17.55 13.58 -2.29
C ALA A 284 -18.44 14.59 -1.54
N ASN A 285 -18.58 15.84 -2.01
CA ASN A 285 -19.28 16.92 -1.27
C ASN A 285 -20.40 17.60 -2.05
N SER A 286 -21.06 16.90 -2.96
CA SER A 286 -22.26 17.41 -3.62
C SER A 286 -23.44 16.50 -3.30
N LYS A 287 -24.35 16.96 -2.42
CA LYS A 287 -25.63 16.29 -2.12
C LYS A 287 -26.56 16.13 -3.34
N PHE A 288 -26.15 16.66 -4.49
CA PHE A 288 -27.01 16.80 -5.68
C PHE A 288 -26.44 16.12 -6.94
N TYR A 289 -25.18 15.68 -6.92
CA TYR A 289 -24.53 15.07 -8.09
C TYR A 289 -23.31 14.24 -7.70
N SER A 290 -23.38 12.94 -7.93
CA SER A 290 -22.22 12.04 -7.87
C SER A 290 -21.88 11.59 -9.30
N ASP A 291 -20.73 12.01 -9.82
CA ASP A 291 -20.23 11.56 -11.13
C ASP A 291 -19.00 10.69 -10.94
N ASN A 292 -19.19 9.38 -11.02
CA ASN A 292 -18.13 8.40 -10.87
C ASN A 292 -17.55 8.05 -12.24
N ARG A 293 -16.66 8.90 -12.76
CA ARG A 293 -15.99 8.68 -14.04
C ARG A 293 -14.54 8.31 -13.82
N VAL A 294 -14.10 7.32 -14.59
CA VAL A 294 -12.69 6.95 -14.69
C VAL A 294 -12.09 7.73 -15.86
N LEU A 295 -11.24 8.71 -15.54
CA LEU A 295 -10.62 9.62 -16.50
C LEU A 295 -9.10 9.38 -16.55
N TYR A 296 -8.47 9.80 -17.65
CA TYR A 296 -7.02 9.79 -17.79
C TYR A 296 -6.50 11.22 -17.95
N GLY A 297 -5.56 11.62 -17.10
CA GLY A 297 -4.99 12.97 -17.07
C GLY A 297 -4.28 13.27 -15.75
N ALA A 298 -4.22 14.54 -15.39
CA ALA A 298 -3.65 15.01 -14.13
C ALA A 298 -4.68 15.02 -13.00
N SER A 299 -4.25 14.64 -11.80
CA SER A 299 -4.97 14.92 -10.57
C SER A 299 -4.02 15.28 -9.43
N ALA A 300 -4.48 16.15 -8.55
CA ALA A 300 -3.74 16.60 -7.38
C ALA A 300 -4.69 16.61 -6.18
N THR A 301 -4.25 15.98 -5.09
CA THR A 301 -4.92 15.97 -3.80
C THR A 301 -4.01 16.61 -2.78
N TYR A 302 -4.49 17.67 -2.15
CA TYR A 302 -3.83 18.31 -1.03
C TYR A 302 -4.67 18.15 0.22
N LYS A 303 -4.04 17.67 1.30
CA LYS A 303 -4.63 17.58 2.65
C LYS A 303 -3.68 18.27 3.62
N SER A 304 -4.19 19.26 4.36
CA SER A 304 -3.41 19.97 5.38
C SER A 304 -3.03 19.04 6.52
N GLU A 305 -1.85 19.24 7.10
CA GLU A 305 -1.45 18.51 8.31
C GLU A 305 -2.27 18.94 9.54
N ASP A 306 -2.80 20.17 9.53
CA ASP A 306 -3.73 20.62 10.55
C ASP A 306 -5.04 19.84 10.50
N VAL A 307 -5.47 19.35 11.66
CA VAL A 307 -6.73 18.62 11.82
C VAL A 307 -7.67 19.33 12.81
N THR A 308 -8.96 19.03 12.67
CA THR A 308 -10.02 19.43 13.60
C THR A 308 -9.97 18.55 14.85
N THR A 309 -10.73 18.93 15.88
CA THR A 309 -10.89 18.13 17.12
C THR A 309 -11.49 16.73 16.88
N GLN A 310 -12.07 16.51 15.70
CA GLN A 310 -12.67 15.25 15.25
C GLN A 310 -11.73 14.45 14.32
N GLY A 311 -10.52 14.93 14.03
CA GLY A 311 -9.53 14.23 13.21
C GLY A 311 -9.65 14.48 11.71
N ALA A 312 -10.61 15.28 11.25
CA ALA A 312 -10.71 15.68 9.85
C ALA A 312 -9.69 16.79 9.51
N HIS A 313 -9.03 16.70 8.35
CA HIS A 313 -8.11 17.74 7.85
C HIS A 313 -8.84 19.07 7.67
N LYS A 314 -8.25 20.18 8.17
CA LYS A 314 -8.87 21.52 8.09
C LYS A 314 -9.05 21.98 6.64
N THR A 315 -8.10 21.66 5.78
CA THR A 315 -8.12 22.00 4.36
C THR A 315 -7.90 20.75 3.53
N GLN A 316 -8.84 20.48 2.62
CA GLN A 316 -8.69 19.45 1.60
C GLN A 316 -9.07 20.03 0.24
N VAL A 317 -8.18 19.88 -0.74
CA VAL A 317 -8.39 20.36 -2.11
C VAL A 317 -8.10 19.21 -3.07
N ASN A 318 -9.07 18.90 -3.92
CA ASN A 318 -8.92 17.93 -5.00
C ASN A 318 -9.05 18.68 -6.33
N VAL A 319 -8.04 18.60 -7.19
CA VAL A 319 -8.02 19.22 -8.51
C VAL A 319 -7.79 18.13 -9.55
N HIS A 320 -8.56 18.18 -10.64
CA HIS A 320 -8.48 17.21 -11.72
C HIS A 320 -8.49 17.92 -13.07
N ALA A 321 -7.64 17.47 -14.01
CA ALA A 321 -7.62 17.91 -15.39
C ALA A 321 -7.45 16.68 -16.29
N ALA A 322 -8.41 16.43 -17.18
CA ALA A 322 -8.40 15.22 -18.01
C ALA A 322 -8.69 15.55 -19.47
N TYR A 323 -8.13 14.72 -20.35
CA TYR A 323 -8.54 14.72 -21.75
C TYR A 323 -9.92 14.06 -21.86
N PRO A 324 -10.93 14.72 -22.46
CA PRO A 324 -12.26 14.13 -22.68
C PRO A 324 -12.18 13.11 -23.82
N GLY A 325 -11.63 11.93 -23.53
CA GLY A 325 -11.34 10.91 -24.53
C GLY A 325 -12.31 9.74 -24.46
N THR A 326 -13.58 10.00 -24.81
CA THR A 326 -14.61 9.11 -25.43
C THR A 326 -15.98 9.69 -25.07
N LEU A 327 -16.72 10.17 -26.07
CA LEU A 327 -18.17 10.40 -25.92
C LEU A 327 -18.82 9.08 -25.48
N SER A 328 -19.84 9.15 -24.61
CA SER A 328 -20.66 7.98 -24.31
C SER A 328 -21.31 7.52 -25.62
N GLN A 329 -20.79 6.45 -26.21
CA GLN A 329 -21.43 5.81 -27.34
C GLN A 329 -22.40 4.78 -26.78
N ARG A 330 -23.69 5.10 -26.83
CA ARG A 330 -24.77 4.16 -26.53
C ARG A 330 -25.27 3.58 -27.85
N ASP A 331 -24.72 2.44 -28.24
CA ASP A 331 -25.23 1.71 -29.39
C ASP A 331 -26.53 0.99 -28.99
N VAL A 332 -27.66 1.57 -29.39
CA VAL A 332 -28.97 0.90 -29.29
C VAL A 332 -29.17 0.09 -30.56
N LEU A 333 -28.79 -1.19 -30.52
CA LEU A 333 -29.12 -2.12 -31.59
C LEU A 333 -30.60 -2.49 -31.47
N ARG A 334 -31.45 -1.92 -32.32
CA ARG A 334 -32.83 -2.36 -32.47
C ARG A 334 -32.82 -3.68 -33.25
N GLY A 335 -32.96 -4.79 -32.54
CA GLY A 335 -33.19 -6.08 -33.16
C GLY A 335 -34.55 -6.11 -33.84
N SER A 336 -34.60 -5.98 -35.17
CA SER A 336 -35.67 -6.61 -35.93
C SER A 336 -35.33 -8.09 -35.97
N GLY A 337 -36.20 -8.91 -35.38
CA GLY A 337 -35.99 -10.33 -35.26
C GLY A 337 -35.57 -10.98 -36.59
N TRP A 338 -34.51 -11.77 -36.48
CA TRP A 338 -34.09 -12.89 -37.33
C TRP A 338 -32.83 -12.64 -38.19
N LEU A 339 -31.78 -13.33 -37.73
CA LEU A 339 -30.47 -13.61 -38.33
C LEU A 339 -29.46 -12.46 -38.45
N CYS A 340 -28.52 -12.38 -37.50
CA CYS A 340 -27.24 -11.71 -37.70
C CYS A 340 -26.14 -12.77 -37.86
N LEU A 341 -25.59 -12.88 -39.08
CA LEU A 341 -24.34 -13.58 -39.32
C LEU A 341 -23.20 -12.74 -38.73
N PHE A 342 -22.43 -13.31 -37.80
CA PHE A 342 -21.22 -12.70 -37.30
C PHE A 342 -20.07 -12.96 -38.29
N HIS A 343 -19.47 -11.91 -38.84
CA HIS A 343 -18.14 -12.00 -39.43
C HIS A 343 -17.15 -11.33 -38.48
N ALA A 344 -16.53 -12.12 -37.61
CA ALA A 344 -15.38 -11.66 -36.83
C ALA A 344 -14.14 -11.68 -37.75
N PRO A 345 -13.41 -10.58 -37.93
CA PRO A 345 -12.07 -10.66 -38.49
C PRO A 345 -11.19 -11.41 -37.47
N SER A 346 -10.80 -12.64 -37.82
CA SER A 346 -9.80 -13.39 -37.09
C SER A 346 -8.47 -12.67 -37.14
N ARG A 347 -8.13 -11.95 -36.07
CA ARG A 347 -6.77 -11.50 -35.79
C ARG A 347 -6.22 -12.31 -34.63
N SER A 348 -5.17 -13.06 -34.93
CA SER A 348 -4.43 -13.89 -33.99
C SER A 348 -4.00 -13.06 -32.79
N VAL A 349 -4.38 -13.51 -31.60
CA VAL A 349 -3.91 -12.96 -30.32
C VAL A 349 -2.47 -13.45 -30.11
N ALA A 350 -1.51 -12.54 -30.24
CA ALA A 350 -0.17 -12.74 -29.70
C ALA A 350 -0.20 -12.37 -28.21
N GLY A 351 0.26 -13.28 -27.35
CA GLY A 351 0.29 -13.06 -25.90
C GLY A 351 1.17 -11.87 -25.53
N GLN A 352 0.57 -10.86 -24.88
CA GLN A 352 1.29 -9.71 -24.34
C GLN A 352 1.80 -10.01 -22.93
N ARG A 353 3.08 -9.71 -22.67
CA ARG A 353 3.67 -9.69 -21.33
C ARG A 353 3.58 -8.26 -20.80
N ASN A 354 3.04 -8.10 -19.59
CA ASN A 354 2.73 -6.83 -18.97
C ASN A 354 3.71 -6.58 -17.82
N ALA A 355 4.61 -5.61 -17.93
CA ALA A 355 5.63 -5.33 -16.91
C ALA A 355 5.09 -4.63 -15.64
N GLY A 356 3.83 -4.17 -15.67
CA GLY A 356 3.16 -3.53 -14.52
C GLY A 356 2.55 -4.51 -13.51
N ARG A 357 2.69 -5.82 -13.72
CA ARG A 357 2.17 -6.86 -12.82
C ARG A 357 3.33 -7.49 -12.06
N GLY A 358 3.47 -7.11 -10.80
CA GLY A 358 4.38 -7.78 -9.87
C GLY A 358 3.67 -8.93 -9.17
N ALA A 359 4.20 -10.15 -9.30
CA ALA A 359 3.93 -11.19 -8.32
C ALA A 359 4.81 -10.89 -7.10
N ALA A 360 4.22 -10.28 -6.08
CA ALA A 360 4.91 -10.07 -4.82
C ALA A 360 4.68 -11.30 -3.96
N ARG A 361 5.68 -12.19 -3.90
CA ARG A 361 5.75 -13.09 -2.76
C ARG A 361 6.01 -12.21 -1.54
N ARG A 362 5.16 -12.28 -0.51
CA ARG A 362 5.52 -11.84 0.85
C ARG A 362 6.67 -12.73 1.35
N ARG A 363 7.86 -12.61 0.75
CA ARG A 363 9.09 -12.98 1.43
C ARG A 363 9.31 -11.87 2.41
N ASN A 364 8.88 -12.12 3.64
CA ASN A 364 9.46 -11.52 4.82
C ASN A 364 10.97 -11.76 4.68
N ARG A 365 11.70 -10.84 4.03
CA ARG A 365 13.17 -10.89 3.96
C ARG A 365 13.64 -10.52 5.35
N ARG A 366 13.51 -11.49 6.25
CA ARG A 366 14.20 -11.49 7.53
C ARG A 366 15.68 -11.59 7.16
N CYS A 367 16.40 -10.47 7.26
CA CYS A 367 17.83 -10.54 7.48
C CYS A 367 18.01 -11.14 8.87
N ALA A 368 18.06 -12.47 8.94
CA ALA A 368 18.55 -13.17 10.12
C ALA A 368 20.07 -13.07 10.09
N VAL A 369 20.64 -12.23 10.95
CA VAL A 369 22.03 -12.34 11.33
C VAL A 369 22.08 -13.31 12.51
N SER A 370 22.27 -14.60 12.22
CA SER A 370 22.62 -15.59 13.24
C SER A 370 24.12 -15.63 13.40
N GLN A 371 24.60 -15.56 14.63
CA GLN A 371 26.00 -15.80 14.95
C GLN A 371 26.05 -17.11 15.73
N ASP A 372 26.71 -18.12 15.15
CA ASP A 372 26.98 -19.40 15.79
C ASP A 372 27.97 -19.17 16.95
N PRO A 373 27.77 -19.74 18.14
CA PRO A 373 28.80 -19.76 19.16
C PRO A 373 29.87 -20.74 18.69
N GLY A 374 31.03 -20.21 18.30
CA GLY A 374 32.17 -21.01 17.90
C GLY A 374 32.56 -22.02 18.97
N GLU A 375 32.70 -23.28 18.55
CA GLU A 375 33.35 -24.34 19.31
C GLU A 375 34.75 -23.87 19.73
N GLY A 376 34.94 -23.73 21.04
CA GLY A 376 36.24 -23.54 21.66
C GLY A 376 36.73 -24.87 22.21
N HIS A 377 37.72 -25.44 21.49
CA HIS A 377 38.72 -26.45 21.87
C HIS A 377 38.30 -27.81 22.44
#